data_AF-A0A366XKB5-F1
#
_entry.id   AF-A0A366XKB5-F1
#
_cell.length_a   1.000
_cell.length_b   1.000
_cell.length_c   1.000
_cell.angle_alpha   90.00
_cell.angle_beta   90.00
_cell.angle_gamma   90.00
#
_symmetry.space_group_name_H-M   'P 1'
#
loop_
_entity.id
_entity.type
_entity.pdbx_description
1 polymer ?
#
loop_
_entity_poly.entity_id
_entity_poly.type
_entity_poly.pdbx_seq_one_letter_code
_entity_poly.pdbx_strand_id
1 'polypeptide(L)'
;MAKLYFESKHHDDIKHLLSPIKASDQQACLTFIINKTHCRIIGGLENALQVLTIDIKPEWALKTGQWMLYASSFKEYWGQQTPLIDQKLPVVIHLNYHDNPTLPMMDSLTERQSRLYIQSEPALPAHLEFLEFTRNASHQTLATDSACVMMEVADTYRPFDSFEITEKQVVIDRDNTLLPFDLPQEIQPDCHLLLNKDSVDQLSHLCSTTDSPTIEIHTDDDRAMFSDGKRTFTSSLLSLKGYAQKKTDTYQQELKLIVDIYTFKNEIESYRKIALLKKANEALLYVDENKVMLAGLIPETGENCFISTKEIKIKHPAVYRINLSEVSKIKIKGITEAEAIKLCMLKNKEGDYKLGFYNDRNNDHPYNSVYDVAPAPEKMDAVLKAKAELEKQINEDGKQGDMFGFDDI
;
A
#
# COMPACT_ATOMS: atom_id res chain seq x y z
N MET A 1 -13.09 19.31 -37.26
CA MET A 1 -13.78 18.32 -36.41
C MET A 1 -13.45 18.65 -34.95
N ALA A 2 -14.41 18.51 -34.05
CA ALA A 2 -14.18 18.80 -32.64
C ALA A 2 -13.21 17.78 -32.05
N LYS A 3 -12.33 18.22 -31.14
CA LYS A 3 -11.27 17.35 -30.58
C LYS A 3 -10.93 17.70 -29.14
N LEU A 4 -10.65 16.68 -28.33
CA LEU A 4 -9.95 16.81 -27.06
C LEU A 4 -8.47 16.55 -27.30
N TYR A 5 -7.61 17.39 -26.74
CA TYR A 5 -6.19 17.34 -26.96
C TYR A 5 -5.46 17.27 -25.63
N PHE A 6 -4.76 16.16 -25.41
CA PHE A 6 -4.01 15.91 -24.19
C PHE A 6 -2.52 16.05 -24.50
N GLU A 7 -1.93 17.18 -24.11
CA GLU A 7 -0.48 17.38 -24.11
C GLU A 7 0.20 16.41 -23.13
N SER A 8 1.52 16.19 -23.31
CA SER A 8 2.32 15.25 -22.52
C SER A 8 2.19 15.44 -21.00
N LYS A 9 2.04 16.68 -20.55
CA LYS A 9 1.88 17.03 -19.13
C LYS A 9 0.61 16.43 -18.49
N HIS A 10 -0.41 16.12 -19.27
CA HIS A 10 -1.66 15.54 -18.76
C HIS A 10 -1.62 14.00 -18.71
N HIS A 11 -0.58 13.37 -19.27
CA HIS A 11 -0.61 11.92 -19.47
C HIS A 11 -0.66 11.15 -18.16
N ASP A 12 0.13 11.57 -17.17
CA ASP A 12 0.22 10.90 -15.88
C ASP A 12 -1.04 11.15 -15.04
N ASP A 13 -1.63 12.34 -15.11
CA ASP A 13 -2.93 12.64 -14.48
C ASP A 13 -4.05 11.73 -15.03
N ILE A 14 -4.13 11.57 -16.36
CA ILE A 14 -5.13 10.69 -16.98
C ILE A 14 -4.86 9.22 -16.63
N LYS A 15 -3.59 8.78 -16.63
CA LYS A 15 -3.23 7.43 -16.16
C LYS A 15 -3.66 7.23 -14.71
N HIS A 16 -3.41 8.20 -13.84
CA HIS A 16 -3.77 8.14 -12.43
C HIS A 16 -5.30 8.06 -12.23
N LEU A 17 -6.05 8.94 -12.89
CA LEU A 17 -7.53 8.95 -12.91
C LEU A 17 -8.13 7.60 -13.32
N LEU A 18 -7.53 6.95 -14.32
CA LEU A 18 -8.01 5.68 -14.87
C LEU A 18 -7.46 4.46 -14.12
N SER A 19 -6.39 4.60 -13.34
CA SER A 19 -5.72 3.47 -12.68
C SER A 19 -6.64 2.60 -11.80
N PRO A 20 -7.57 3.14 -10.97
CA PRO A 20 -8.39 2.30 -10.10
C PRO A 20 -9.53 1.59 -10.85
N ILE A 21 -9.83 1.98 -12.08
CA ILE A 21 -10.97 1.49 -12.85
C ILE A 21 -10.67 0.09 -13.40
N LYS A 22 -11.47 -0.90 -13.01
CA LYS A 22 -11.30 -2.27 -13.53
C LYS A 22 -11.78 -2.35 -14.97
N ALA A 23 -11.09 -3.15 -15.80
CA ALA A 23 -11.48 -3.34 -17.21
C ALA A 23 -12.91 -3.91 -17.35
N SER A 24 -13.35 -4.71 -16.38
CA SER A 24 -14.68 -5.30 -16.34
C SER A 24 -15.74 -4.40 -15.68
N ASP A 25 -15.38 -3.20 -15.24
CA ASP A 25 -16.32 -2.30 -14.57
C ASP A 25 -17.23 -1.61 -15.60
N GLN A 26 -18.50 -1.98 -15.56
CA GLN A 26 -19.53 -1.45 -16.46
C GLN A 26 -20.21 -0.19 -15.90
N GLN A 27 -19.97 0.15 -14.64
CA GLN A 27 -20.60 1.29 -13.97
C GLN A 27 -19.66 2.48 -13.81
N ALA A 28 -18.35 2.26 -13.89
CA ALA A 28 -17.37 3.34 -13.88
C ALA A 28 -17.55 4.28 -15.09
N CYS A 29 -17.71 5.57 -14.81
CA CYS A 29 -17.93 6.62 -15.81
C CYS A 29 -16.90 7.74 -15.69
N LEU A 30 -16.70 8.47 -16.78
CA LEU A 30 -15.99 9.75 -16.81
C LEU A 30 -16.98 10.82 -17.24
N THR A 31 -17.20 11.85 -16.41
CA THR A 31 -18.02 13.00 -16.78
C THR A 31 -17.13 14.12 -17.31
N PHE A 32 -17.46 14.61 -18.50
CA PHE A 32 -16.81 15.74 -19.15
C PHE A 32 -17.73 16.96 -19.07
N ILE A 33 -17.20 18.09 -18.61
CA ILE A 33 -17.91 19.37 -18.51
C ILE A 33 -17.11 20.41 -19.26
N ILE A 34 -17.66 20.84 -20.39
CA ILE A 34 -17.01 21.73 -21.35
C ILE A 34 -17.65 23.10 -21.24
N ASN A 35 -16.84 24.10 -20.92
CA ASN A 35 -17.21 25.50 -21.09
C ASN A 35 -16.32 26.16 -22.17
N LYS A 36 -16.33 27.49 -22.26
CA LYS A 36 -15.58 28.21 -23.32
C LYS A 36 -14.06 28.12 -23.17
N THR A 37 -13.57 27.85 -21.97
CA THR A 37 -12.15 27.98 -21.61
C THR A 37 -11.55 26.71 -21.03
N HIS A 38 -12.37 25.78 -20.53
CA HIS A 38 -11.90 24.60 -19.81
C HIS A 38 -12.78 23.37 -20.09
N CYS A 39 -12.13 22.21 -20.11
CA CYS A 39 -12.73 20.89 -20.02
C CYS A 39 -12.42 20.34 -18.64
N ARG A 40 -13.46 20.08 -17.84
CA ARG A 40 -13.31 19.35 -16.57
C ARG A 40 -13.67 17.89 -16.77
N ILE A 41 -12.84 17.00 -16.28
CA ILE A 41 -13.03 15.55 -16.35
C ILE A 41 -13.15 15.06 -14.91
N ILE A 42 -14.23 14.34 -14.61
CA ILE A 42 -14.51 13.78 -13.29
C ILE A 42 -14.59 12.27 -13.41
N GLY A 43 -13.89 11.55 -12.54
CA GLY A 43 -13.89 10.09 -12.50
C GLY A 43 -13.16 9.56 -11.28
N GLY A 44 -12.93 8.24 -11.25
CA GLY A 44 -12.35 7.55 -10.10
C GLY A 44 -13.36 6.59 -9.46
N LEU A 45 -13.07 6.14 -8.25
CA LEU A 45 -14.01 5.33 -7.46
C LEU A 45 -14.95 6.27 -6.69
N GLU A 46 -16.14 5.78 -6.33
CA GLU A 46 -17.16 6.56 -5.61
C GLU A 46 -16.62 7.26 -4.35
N ASN A 47 -15.70 6.61 -3.64
CA ASN A 47 -15.08 7.11 -2.41
C ASN A 47 -13.71 7.77 -2.63
N ALA A 48 -13.30 7.97 -3.88
CA ALA A 48 -12.01 8.55 -4.27
C ALA A 48 -12.13 9.22 -5.65
N LEU A 49 -13.13 10.11 -5.79
CA LEU A 49 -13.36 10.87 -7.03
C LEU A 49 -12.25 11.91 -7.22
N GLN A 50 -11.96 12.20 -8.48
CA GLN A 50 -10.94 13.14 -8.91
C GLN A 50 -11.52 14.09 -9.95
N VAL A 51 -11.02 15.33 -9.98
CA VAL A 51 -11.33 16.33 -11.01
C VAL A 51 -10.03 16.72 -11.70
N LEU A 52 -10.02 16.68 -13.03
CA LEU A 52 -8.94 17.23 -13.85
C LEU A 52 -9.47 18.36 -14.73
N THR A 53 -8.83 19.51 -14.69
CA THR A 53 -9.18 20.68 -15.50
C THR A 53 -8.13 20.91 -16.56
N ILE A 54 -8.55 20.91 -17.82
CA ILE A 54 -7.71 21.14 -18.99
C ILE A 54 -8.16 22.41 -19.69
N ASP A 55 -7.21 23.29 -20.00
CA ASP A 55 -7.46 24.51 -20.73
C ASP A 55 -7.84 24.19 -22.19
N ILE A 56 -8.97 24.71 -22.66
CA ILE A 56 -9.47 24.52 -24.03
C ILE A 56 -9.00 25.67 -24.90
N LYS A 57 -8.55 25.35 -26.11
CA LYS A 57 -8.24 26.34 -27.15
C LYS A 57 -9.39 26.42 -28.18
N PRO A 58 -9.73 27.61 -28.72
CA PRO A 58 -10.84 27.78 -29.66
C PRO A 58 -10.79 26.84 -30.88
N GLU A 59 -9.59 26.52 -31.37
CA GLU A 59 -9.34 25.62 -32.50
C GLU A 59 -9.72 24.15 -32.24
N TRP A 60 -10.07 23.80 -31.00
CA TRP A 60 -10.58 22.47 -30.66
C TRP A 60 -12.04 22.29 -31.08
N ALA A 61 -12.75 23.38 -31.40
CA ALA A 61 -14.12 23.39 -31.89
C ALA A 61 -15.11 22.59 -31.02
N LEU A 62 -14.85 22.54 -29.70
CA LEU A 62 -15.69 21.85 -28.73
C LEU A 62 -16.99 22.62 -28.48
N LYS A 63 -18.12 21.90 -28.38
CA LYS A 63 -19.39 22.49 -27.97
C LYS A 63 -19.49 22.50 -26.45
N THR A 64 -19.95 23.61 -25.89
CA THR A 64 -20.24 23.72 -24.45
C THR A 64 -21.34 22.76 -24.04
N GLY A 65 -21.17 22.07 -22.93
CA GLY A 65 -22.12 21.08 -22.44
C GLY A 65 -21.50 20.12 -21.44
N GLN A 66 -22.29 19.16 -20.99
CA GLN A 66 -21.86 18.14 -20.05
C GLN A 66 -22.40 16.78 -20.50
N TRP A 67 -21.53 15.77 -20.46
CA TRP A 67 -21.82 14.41 -20.91
C TRP A 67 -20.85 13.44 -20.25
N MET A 68 -21.14 12.15 -20.29
CA MET A 68 -20.27 11.12 -19.74
C MET A 68 -19.94 10.03 -20.75
N LEU A 69 -18.83 9.33 -20.50
CA LEU A 69 -18.39 8.13 -21.22
C LEU A 69 -18.16 7.00 -20.22
N TYR A 70 -18.35 5.76 -20.65
CA TYR A 70 -17.93 4.59 -19.87
C TYR A 70 -16.41 4.57 -19.72
N ALA A 71 -15.94 4.60 -18.48
CA ALA A 71 -14.55 4.80 -18.15
C ALA A 71 -13.68 3.59 -18.49
N SER A 72 -14.21 2.37 -18.39
CA SER A 72 -13.51 1.15 -18.80
C SER A 72 -13.18 1.15 -20.30
N SER A 73 -14.11 1.62 -21.14
CA SER A 73 -13.89 1.77 -22.59
C SER A 73 -12.87 2.87 -22.90
N PHE A 74 -12.95 4.00 -22.19
CA PHE A 74 -11.96 5.08 -22.33
C PHE A 74 -10.56 4.62 -21.87
N LYS A 75 -10.48 3.83 -20.79
CA LYS A 75 -9.23 3.25 -20.29
C LYS A 75 -8.56 2.34 -21.30
N GLU A 76 -9.35 1.49 -21.96
CA GLU A 76 -8.84 0.62 -23.04
C GLU A 76 -8.29 1.45 -24.20
N TYR A 77 -9.02 2.48 -24.64
CA TYR A 77 -8.51 3.41 -25.65
C TYR A 77 -7.19 4.05 -25.21
N TRP A 78 -7.13 4.60 -24.00
CA TRP A 78 -5.95 5.27 -23.47
C TRP A 78 -4.74 4.33 -23.39
N GLY A 79 -4.95 3.08 -22.96
CA GLY A 79 -3.92 2.05 -22.92
C GLY A 79 -3.33 1.74 -24.30
N GLN A 80 -4.13 1.83 -25.37
CA GLN A 80 -3.66 1.64 -26.74
C GLN A 80 -2.86 2.84 -27.28
N GLN A 81 -2.81 3.98 -26.57
CA GLN A 81 -1.99 5.14 -26.91
C GLN A 81 -0.60 5.12 -26.26
N THR A 82 -0.22 4.01 -25.61
CA THR A 82 1.08 3.85 -24.94
C THR A 82 2.28 4.33 -25.79
N PRO A 83 2.39 4.00 -27.10
CA PRO A 83 3.50 4.48 -27.93
C PRO A 83 3.62 6.01 -28.01
N LEU A 84 2.49 6.73 -28.08
CA LEU A 84 2.47 8.19 -28.08
C LEU A 84 2.84 8.73 -26.70
N ILE A 85 2.29 8.11 -25.65
CA ILE A 85 2.52 8.52 -24.28
C ILE A 85 4.00 8.38 -23.90
N ASP A 86 4.64 7.26 -24.25
CA ASP A 86 6.05 6.99 -23.97
C ASP A 86 6.98 7.95 -24.73
N GLN A 87 6.58 8.35 -25.94
CA GLN A 87 7.28 9.37 -26.73
C GLN A 87 6.94 10.81 -26.31
N LYS A 88 6.09 11.00 -25.29
CA LYS A 88 5.58 12.31 -24.85
C LYS A 88 4.90 13.09 -25.98
N LEU A 89 4.26 12.40 -26.91
CA LEU A 89 3.49 12.97 -28.00
C LEU A 89 2.04 13.20 -27.58
N PRO A 90 1.39 14.27 -28.06
CA PRO A 90 0.01 14.56 -27.69
C PRO A 90 -1.00 13.49 -28.16
N VAL A 91 -1.94 13.15 -27.29
CA VAL A 91 -3.07 12.25 -27.62
C VAL A 91 -4.27 13.08 -28.07
N VAL A 92 -4.83 12.78 -29.24
CA VAL A 92 -5.95 13.52 -29.83
C VAL A 92 -7.17 12.61 -29.96
N ILE A 93 -8.25 13.00 -29.28
CA ILE A 93 -9.53 12.30 -29.33
C ILE A 93 -10.49 13.14 -30.17
N HIS A 94 -11.04 12.55 -31.24
CA HIS A 94 -12.04 13.24 -32.06
C HIS A 94 -13.45 13.02 -31.50
N LEU A 95 -14.23 14.11 -31.49
CA LEU A 95 -15.62 14.12 -31.04
C LEU A 95 -16.53 14.46 -32.22
N ASN A 96 -17.54 13.62 -32.42
CA ASN A 96 -18.54 13.79 -33.45
C ASN A 96 -19.88 14.23 -32.83
N TYR A 97 -20.41 15.37 -33.26
CA TYR A 97 -21.69 15.93 -32.80
C TYR A 97 -22.79 15.89 -33.88
N HIS A 98 -22.60 15.14 -34.97
CA HIS A 98 -23.51 15.13 -36.12
C HIS A 98 -24.89 14.57 -35.75
N ASP A 99 -24.93 13.42 -35.07
CA ASP A 99 -26.19 12.74 -34.73
C ASP A 99 -26.87 13.37 -33.50
N ASN A 100 -26.07 13.93 -32.59
CA ASN A 100 -26.57 14.62 -31.41
C ASN A 100 -25.69 15.84 -31.05
N PRO A 101 -26.24 17.06 -31.06
CA PRO A 101 -25.47 18.27 -30.81
C PRO A 101 -25.02 18.45 -29.36
N THR A 102 -25.62 17.75 -28.39
CA THR A 102 -25.30 17.84 -26.96
C THR A 102 -24.55 16.63 -26.42
N LEU A 103 -24.70 15.47 -27.06
CA LEU A 103 -24.05 14.21 -26.68
C LEU A 103 -23.12 13.75 -27.80
N PRO A 104 -21.83 14.11 -27.78
CA PRO A 104 -20.91 13.69 -28.82
C PRO A 104 -20.67 12.18 -28.79
N MET A 105 -20.25 11.62 -29.92
CA MET A 105 -19.60 10.32 -29.97
C MET A 105 -18.10 10.53 -30.00
N MET A 106 -17.37 9.89 -29.10
CA MET A 106 -15.93 9.73 -29.27
C MET A 106 -15.70 8.75 -30.42
N ASP A 107 -14.90 9.14 -31.40
CA ASP A 107 -14.60 8.32 -32.57
C ASP A 107 -13.12 8.50 -32.89
N SER A 108 -12.29 7.50 -32.62
CA SER A 108 -10.84 7.65 -32.74
C SER A 108 -10.19 6.37 -33.24
N LEU A 109 -9.11 6.54 -33.99
CA LEU A 109 -8.24 5.44 -34.37
C LEU A 109 -7.26 5.17 -33.24
N THR A 110 -7.00 3.90 -33.02
CA THR A 110 -5.93 3.44 -32.13
C THR A 110 -4.63 3.35 -32.94
N GLU A 111 -3.49 3.25 -32.26
CA GLU A 111 -2.18 3.12 -32.94
C GLU A 111 -2.10 1.89 -33.86
N ARG A 112 -2.92 0.86 -33.61
CA ARG A 112 -3.02 -0.33 -34.47
C ARG A 112 -3.94 -0.13 -35.68
N GLN A 113 -4.38 1.10 -35.94
CA GLN A 113 -5.36 1.45 -36.97
C GLN A 113 -6.75 0.82 -36.75
N SER A 114 -7.06 0.37 -35.53
CA SER A 114 -8.42 -0.04 -35.18
C SER A 114 -9.26 1.18 -34.89
N ARG A 115 -10.52 1.20 -35.35
CA ARG A 115 -11.49 2.23 -34.96
C ARG A 115 -12.13 1.85 -33.64
N LEU A 116 -12.10 2.77 -32.67
CA LEU A 116 -12.81 2.67 -31.40
C LEU A 116 -13.78 3.84 -31.31
N TYR A 117 -15.04 3.56 -31.01
CA TYR A 117 -16.05 4.58 -30.78
C TYR A 117 -16.74 4.36 -29.44
N ILE A 118 -17.08 5.45 -28.76
CA ILE A 118 -17.80 5.45 -27.49
C ILE A 118 -18.92 6.48 -27.59
N GLN A 119 -20.16 6.03 -27.48
CA GLN A 119 -21.31 6.92 -27.45
C GLN A 119 -21.37 7.58 -26.07
N SER A 120 -21.49 8.91 -26.03
CA SER A 120 -21.73 9.61 -24.77
C SER A 120 -23.17 9.51 -24.32
N GLU A 121 -23.34 9.61 -23.01
CA GLU A 121 -24.60 9.65 -22.30
C GLU A 121 -24.72 10.95 -21.49
N PRO A 122 -25.90 11.29 -20.96
CA PRO A 122 -26.05 12.42 -20.05
C PRO A 122 -25.06 12.35 -18.87
N ALA A 123 -24.53 13.51 -18.46
CA ALA A 123 -23.58 13.59 -17.35
C ALA A 123 -24.12 12.90 -16.08
N LEU A 124 -23.25 12.19 -15.38
CA LEU A 124 -23.61 11.48 -14.15
C LEU A 124 -23.94 12.49 -13.03
N PRO A 125 -25.15 12.48 -12.44
CA PRO A 125 -25.54 13.45 -11.41
C PRO A 125 -24.59 13.48 -10.20
N ALA A 126 -24.14 12.32 -9.71
CA ALA A 126 -23.21 12.24 -8.59
C ALA A 126 -21.87 12.96 -8.86
N HIS A 127 -21.38 12.95 -10.11
CA HIS A 127 -20.17 13.71 -10.47
C HIS A 127 -20.43 15.23 -10.47
N LEU A 128 -21.63 15.67 -10.85
CA LEU A 128 -21.99 17.08 -10.83
C LEU A 128 -22.14 17.59 -9.39
N GLU A 129 -22.79 16.80 -8.52
CA GLU A 129 -22.89 17.07 -7.09
C GLU A 129 -21.51 17.14 -6.44
N PHE A 130 -20.63 16.20 -6.78
CA PHE A 130 -19.24 16.21 -6.32
C PHE A 130 -18.50 17.48 -6.77
N LEU A 131 -18.64 17.91 -8.03
CA LEU A 131 -18.02 19.15 -8.50
C LEU A 131 -18.51 20.37 -7.72
N GLU A 132 -19.82 20.47 -7.48
CA GLU A 132 -20.37 21.56 -6.67
C GLU A 132 -19.86 21.52 -5.23
N PHE A 133 -19.70 20.32 -4.64
CA PHE A 133 -19.03 20.17 -3.36
C PHE A 133 -17.59 20.72 -3.40
N THR A 134 -16.77 20.30 -4.36
CA THR A 134 -15.36 20.75 -4.45
C THR A 134 -15.21 22.27 -4.54
N ARG A 135 -16.18 22.95 -5.18
CA ARG A 135 -16.18 24.42 -5.31
C ARG A 135 -16.58 25.16 -4.05
N ASN A 136 -17.41 24.53 -3.22
CA ASN A 136 -18.01 25.17 -2.04
C ASN A 136 -17.35 24.71 -0.72
N ALA A 137 -16.51 23.67 -0.75
CA ALA A 137 -15.81 23.18 0.41
C ALA A 137 -14.84 24.22 0.97
N SER A 138 -14.83 24.37 2.30
CA SER A 138 -13.87 25.21 3.01
C SER A 138 -12.48 24.59 2.95
N HIS A 139 -11.48 25.33 2.50
CA HIS A 139 -10.11 24.85 2.33
C HIS A 139 -9.12 25.67 3.14
N GLN A 140 -8.04 25.02 3.54
CA GLN A 140 -6.83 25.65 4.03
C GLN A 140 -5.81 25.67 2.90
N THR A 141 -5.07 26.77 2.77
CA THR A 141 -3.99 26.87 1.79
C THR A 141 -2.66 26.52 2.46
N LEU A 142 -1.88 25.65 1.82
CA LEU A 142 -0.55 25.25 2.26
C LEU A 142 0.46 25.49 1.13
N ALA A 143 1.69 25.89 1.47
CA ALA A 143 2.77 25.93 0.50
C ALA A 143 3.09 24.51 0.01
N THR A 144 3.25 24.34 -1.31
CA THR A 144 3.52 23.03 -1.91
C THR A 144 4.80 22.43 -1.35
N ASP A 145 5.85 23.22 -1.17
CA ASP A 145 7.11 22.77 -0.58
C ASP A 145 6.93 22.20 0.84
N SER A 146 6.10 22.84 1.67
CA SER A 146 5.79 22.32 3.01
C SER A 146 5.06 20.98 2.94
N ALA A 147 4.11 20.83 2.01
CA ALA A 147 3.41 19.57 1.78
C ALA A 147 4.36 18.46 1.30
N CYS A 148 5.29 18.79 0.38
CA CYS A 148 6.33 17.86 -0.07
C CYS A 148 7.15 17.32 1.10
N VAL A 149 7.65 18.21 1.97
CA VAL A 149 8.45 17.78 3.14
C VAL A 149 7.62 16.89 4.07
N MET A 150 6.34 17.22 4.33
CA MET A 150 5.46 16.36 5.13
C MET A 150 5.32 14.95 4.52
N MET A 151 5.20 14.86 3.19
CA MET A 151 5.08 13.58 2.48
C MET A 151 6.39 12.78 2.47
N GLU A 152 7.53 13.44 2.36
CA GLU A 152 8.85 12.80 2.54
C GLU A 152 8.98 12.18 3.93
N VAL A 153 8.54 12.92 4.95
CA VAL A 153 8.57 12.45 6.34
C VAL A 153 7.64 11.28 6.55
N ALA A 154 6.41 11.35 6.03
CA ALA A 154 5.51 10.20 6.03
C ALA A 154 6.17 8.96 5.38
N ASP A 155 6.88 9.13 4.25
CA ASP A 155 7.52 8.01 3.55
C ASP A 155 8.60 7.30 4.40
N THR A 156 9.33 8.04 5.25
CA THR A 156 10.33 7.45 6.16
C THR A 156 9.74 6.45 7.16
N TYR A 157 8.46 6.61 7.51
CA TYR A 157 7.76 5.78 8.48
C TYR A 157 6.96 4.63 7.86
N ARG A 158 6.97 4.49 6.53
CA ARG A 158 6.24 3.40 5.85
C ARG A 158 6.76 2.02 6.26
N PRO A 159 5.87 0.99 6.27
CA PRO A 159 4.42 1.10 6.09
C PRO A 159 3.73 1.60 7.36
N PHE A 160 2.56 2.21 7.24
CA PHE A 160 1.69 2.64 8.34
C PHE A 160 0.22 2.56 7.92
N ASP A 161 -0.67 2.55 8.90
CA ASP A 161 -2.13 2.61 8.70
C ASP A 161 -2.61 4.06 8.60
N SER A 162 -2.08 4.94 9.46
CA SER A 162 -2.30 6.38 9.38
C SER A 162 -1.09 7.21 9.80
N PHE A 163 -1.06 8.45 9.30
CA PHE A 163 -0.05 9.47 9.52
C PHE A 163 -0.74 10.72 10.04
N GLU A 164 -0.31 11.18 11.21
CA GLU A 164 -0.76 12.43 11.80
C GLU A 164 0.43 13.37 11.95
N ILE A 165 0.26 14.64 11.54
CA ILE A 165 1.22 15.69 11.84
C ILE A 165 0.53 16.81 12.61
N THR A 166 1.11 17.14 13.75
CA THR A 166 0.64 18.22 14.64
C THR A 166 1.71 19.30 14.76
N GLU A 167 1.42 20.42 15.41
CA GLU A 167 2.39 21.48 15.72
C GLU A 167 3.63 21.01 16.51
N LYS A 168 3.58 19.82 17.13
CA LYS A 168 4.62 19.36 18.07
C LYS A 168 5.29 18.05 17.68
N GLN A 169 4.57 17.17 16.98
CA GLN A 169 5.00 15.80 16.74
C GLN A 169 4.36 15.23 15.48
N VAL A 170 5.01 14.20 14.95
CA VAL A 170 4.44 13.24 14.00
C VAL A 170 3.92 12.04 14.80
N VAL A 171 2.72 11.57 14.52
CA VAL A 171 2.19 10.33 15.10
C VAL A 171 1.93 9.33 13.98
N ILE A 172 2.53 8.15 14.13
CA ILE A 172 2.35 7.04 13.18
C ILE A 172 1.49 5.98 13.84
N ASP A 173 0.39 5.65 13.21
CA ASP A 173 -0.43 4.51 13.57
C ASP A 173 0.00 3.30 12.77
N ARG A 174 0.51 2.31 13.47
CA ARG A 174 1.03 1.09 12.87
C ARG A 174 0.93 -0.04 13.87
N ASP A 175 0.57 -1.23 13.40
CA ASP A 175 0.47 -2.41 14.27
C ASP A 175 -0.44 -2.14 15.49
N ASN A 176 -1.59 -1.51 15.22
CA ASN A 176 -2.60 -1.08 16.21
C ASN A 176 -2.05 -0.20 17.34
N THR A 177 -0.89 0.45 17.14
CA THR A 177 -0.22 1.27 18.15
C THR A 177 0.02 2.67 17.61
N LEU A 178 -0.26 3.70 18.42
CA LEU A 178 0.11 5.07 18.12
C LEU A 178 1.54 5.35 18.59
N LEU A 179 2.41 5.71 17.65
CA LEU A 179 3.84 5.96 17.86
C LEU A 179 4.15 7.44 17.65
N PRO A 180 4.37 8.22 18.72
CA PRO A 180 4.76 9.62 18.60
C PRO A 180 6.27 9.76 18.29
N PHE A 181 6.61 10.67 17.39
CA PHE A 181 7.97 11.06 17.01
C PHE A 181 8.10 12.58 17.04
N ASP A 182 9.26 13.08 17.44
CA ASP A 182 9.56 14.51 17.39
C ASP A 182 9.49 15.03 15.95
N LEU A 183 9.02 16.28 15.78
CA LEU A 183 9.06 16.93 14.47
C LEU A 183 10.50 17.09 14.00
N PRO A 184 10.81 16.72 12.74
CA PRO A 184 12.07 17.07 12.11
C PRO A 184 12.28 18.59 12.10
N GLN A 185 13.52 19.05 12.27
CA GLN A 185 13.84 20.47 12.43
C GLN A 185 13.43 21.32 11.21
N GLU A 186 13.36 20.67 10.05
CA GLU A 186 13.01 21.25 8.76
C GLU A 186 11.51 21.51 8.60
N ILE A 187 10.67 21.02 9.52
CA ILE A 187 9.21 21.13 9.41
C ILE A 187 8.64 22.08 10.47
N GLN A 188 7.92 23.08 9.98
CA GLN A 188 6.99 23.88 10.79
C GLN A 188 5.61 23.64 10.21
N PRO A 189 4.85 22.68 10.75
CA PRO A 189 3.56 22.36 10.19
C PRO A 189 2.57 23.47 10.58
N ASP A 190 2.12 24.21 9.58
CA ASP A 190 1.13 25.28 9.74
C ASP A 190 -0.31 24.74 9.85
N CYS A 191 -0.48 23.42 9.79
CA CYS A 191 -1.77 22.74 9.88
C CYS A 191 -1.66 21.40 10.60
N HIS A 192 -2.77 20.98 11.20
CA HIS A 192 -2.95 19.63 11.72
C HIS A 192 -3.57 18.77 10.62
N LEU A 193 -2.89 17.67 10.26
CA LEU A 193 -3.40 16.71 9.28
C LEU A 193 -3.36 15.30 9.86
N LEU A 194 -4.48 14.59 9.77
CA LEU A 194 -4.59 13.17 10.06
C LEU A 194 -5.06 12.45 8.79
N LEU A 195 -4.18 11.64 8.20
CA LEU A 195 -4.38 11.02 6.91
C LEU A 195 -4.19 9.50 7.01
N ASN A 196 -5.03 8.73 6.32
CA ASN A 196 -4.73 7.33 6.07
C ASN A 196 -3.75 7.19 4.90
N LYS A 197 -3.31 5.96 4.63
CA LYS A 197 -2.39 5.66 3.53
C LYS A 197 -2.87 6.21 2.17
N ASP A 198 -4.14 6.00 1.82
CA ASP A 198 -4.66 6.42 0.51
C ASP A 198 -4.60 7.95 0.37
N SER A 199 -4.95 8.69 1.42
CA SER A 199 -4.84 10.16 1.45
C SER A 199 -3.40 10.64 1.33
N VAL A 200 -2.44 9.99 1.99
CA VAL A 200 -1.01 10.30 1.81
C VAL A 200 -0.60 10.04 0.36
N ASP A 201 -0.99 8.91 -0.23
CA ASP A 201 -0.65 8.58 -1.62
C ASP A 201 -1.23 9.64 -2.60
N GLN A 202 -2.46 10.12 -2.37
CA GLN A 202 -3.07 11.20 -3.18
C GLN A 202 -2.33 12.54 -3.04
N LEU A 203 -1.98 12.94 -1.80
CA LEU A 203 -1.27 14.19 -1.55
C LEU A 203 0.16 14.14 -2.11
N SER A 204 0.88 13.03 -1.93
CA SER A 204 2.20 12.80 -2.54
C SER A 204 2.13 12.89 -4.07
N HIS A 205 1.10 12.33 -4.69
CA HIS A 205 0.91 12.42 -6.14
C HIS A 205 0.70 13.87 -6.60
N LEU A 206 -0.17 14.64 -5.91
CA LEU A 206 -0.38 16.06 -6.23
C LEU A 206 0.93 16.87 -6.09
N CYS A 207 1.63 16.69 -4.96
CA CYS A 207 2.89 17.39 -4.67
C CYS A 207 3.98 17.12 -5.72
N SER A 208 4.13 15.87 -6.16
CA SER A 208 5.16 15.48 -7.13
C SER A 208 4.86 15.90 -8.58
N THR A 209 3.66 16.39 -8.86
CA THR A 209 3.20 16.66 -10.23
C THR A 209 2.67 18.08 -10.44
N THR A 210 2.53 18.88 -9.38
CA THR A 210 2.04 20.27 -9.48
C THR A 210 3.17 21.27 -9.70
N ASP A 211 2.89 22.26 -10.53
CA ASP A 211 3.73 23.47 -10.65
C ASP A 211 3.19 24.62 -9.77
N SER A 212 2.07 24.40 -9.07
CA SER A 212 1.47 25.43 -8.20
C SER A 212 2.34 25.63 -6.96
N PRO A 213 2.64 26.88 -6.55
CA PRO A 213 3.38 27.15 -5.32
C PRO A 213 2.57 26.85 -4.06
N THR A 214 1.25 26.71 -4.19
CA THR A 214 0.34 26.41 -3.08
C THR A 214 -0.68 25.36 -3.47
N ILE A 215 -1.11 24.58 -2.50
CA ILE A 215 -2.22 23.63 -2.61
C ILE A 215 -3.31 23.97 -1.60
N GLU A 216 -4.53 23.55 -1.91
CA GLU A 216 -5.70 23.63 -1.05
C GLU A 216 -5.97 22.26 -0.43
N ILE A 217 -6.21 22.25 0.87
CA ILE A 217 -6.51 21.04 1.64
C ILE A 217 -7.85 21.21 2.33
N HIS A 218 -8.68 20.19 2.23
CA HIS A 218 -9.91 20.07 2.98
C HIS A 218 -10.00 18.68 3.60
N THR A 219 -10.30 18.61 4.89
CA THR A 219 -10.52 17.36 5.62
C THR A 219 -11.77 17.50 6.46
N ASP A 220 -12.64 16.50 6.40
CA ASP A 220 -13.79 16.33 7.30
C ASP A 220 -13.75 14.93 7.94
N ASP A 221 -14.84 14.51 8.59
CA ASP A 221 -14.92 13.21 9.26
C ASP A 221 -14.89 11.99 8.32
N ASP A 222 -15.20 12.18 7.03
CA ASP A 222 -15.40 11.11 6.06
C ASP A 222 -14.42 11.15 4.88
N ARG A 223 -13.79 12.29 4.56
CA ARG A 223 -12.91 12.45 3.40
C ARG A 223 -11.78 13.47 3.57
N ALA A 224 -10.72 13.25 2.81
CA ALA A 224 -9.69 14.24 2.52
C ALA A 224 -9.81 14.66 1.05
N MET A 225 -9.51 15.93 0.78
CA MET A 225 -9.47 16.54 -0.54
C MET A 225 -8.25 17.44 -0.67
N PHE A 226 -7.51 17.26 -1.76
CA PHE A 226 -6.31 18.02 -2.08
C PHE A 226 -6.44 18.61 -3.48
N SER A 227 -6.13 19.90 -3.65
CA SER A 227 -6.33 20.60 -4.92
C SER A 227 -5.20 21.59 -5.22
N ASP A 228 -4.83 21.72 -6.50
CA ASP A 228 -3.98 22.82 -6.98
C ASP A 228 -4.75 23.83 -7.87
N GLY A 229 -6.09 23.75 -7.84
CA GLY A 229 -6.98 24.57 -8.66
C GLY A 229 -7.19 24.05 -10.08
N LYS A 230 -6.30 23.21 -10.61
CA LYS A 230 -6.52 22.48 -11.88
C LYS A 230 -6.95 21.05 -11.62
N ARG A 231 -6.39 20.43 -10.58
CA ARG A 231 -6.56 19.03 -10.23
C ARG A 231 -7.07 18.96 -8.80
N THR A 232 -7.99 18.04 -8.57
CA THR A 232 -8.54 17.77 -7.24
C THR A 232 -8.56 16.27 -7.05
N PHE A 233 -7.95 15.80 -5.97
CA PHE A 233 -7.90 14.41 -5.57
C PHE A 233 -8.64 14.23 -4.25
N THR A 234 -9.43 13.17 -4.13
CA THR A 234 -10.10 12.83 -2.87
C THR A 234 -9.88 11.39 -2.47
N SER A 235 -10.01 11.15 -1.18
CA SER A 235 -9.91 9.83 -0.56
C SER A 235 -10.83 9.78 0.66
N SER A 236 -11.35 8.59 0.94
CA SER A 236 -12.17 8.36 2.13
C SER A 236 -11.30 8.26 3.37
N LEU A 237 -11.72 8.90 4.47
CA LEU A 237 -11.14 8.81 5.80
C LEU A 237 -11.89 7.84 6.71
N LEU A 238 -12.83 7.06 6.18
CA LEU A 238 -13.63 6.10 6.95
C LEU A 238 -12.78 5.06 7.71
N SER A 239 -11.57 4.74 7.21
CA SER A 239 -10.63 3.85 7.91
C SER A 239 -10.07 4.43 9.21
N LEU A 240 -10.18 5.74 9.41
CA LEU A 240 -9.78 6.45 10.61
C LEU A 240 -10.89 6.51 11.65
N LYS A 241 -12.06 5.92 11.37
CA LYS A 241 -13.14 5.80 12.36
C LYS A 241 -12.61 5.04 13.58
N GLY A 242 -12.56 5.76 14.69
CA GLY A 242 -12.07 5.28 15.96
C GLY A 242 -10.57 5.41 16.21
N TYR A 243 -9.86 6.16 15.35
CA TYR A 243 -8.48 6.60 15.62
C TYR A 243 -8.33 7.20 17.02
N ALA A 244 -9.26 8.07 17.42
CA ALA A 244 -9.27 8.71 18.74
C ALA A 244 -9.41 7.75 19.94
N GLN A 245 -9.84 6.50 19.72
CA GLN A 245 -9.92 5.49 20.78
C GLN A 245 -8.68 4.59 20.84
N LYS A 246 -7.77 4.67 19.88
CA LYS A 246 -6.50 3.92 19.90
C LYS A 246 -5.64 4.39 21.07
N LYS A 247 -4.96 3.44 21.71
CA LYS A 247 -4.07 3.71 22.83
C LYS A 247 -2.62 3.54 22.42
N THR A 248 -1.75 4.27 23.09
CA THR A 248 -0.32 3.99 23.07
C THR A 248 -0.05 2.82 24.00
N ASP A 249 0.21 1.65 23.43
CA ASP A 249 0.62 0.48 24.19
C ASP A 249 2.14 0.42 24.30
N THR A 250 2.62 0.03 25.48
CA THR A 250 4.04 -0.14 25.76
C THR A 250 4.35 -1.61 25.88
N TYR A 251 5.34 -2.07 25.11
CA TYR A 251 5.78 -3.46 25.09
C TYR A 251 7.23 -3.56 25.56
N GLN A 252 7.51 -4.56 26.39
CA GLN A 252 8.86 -4.96 26.75
C GLN A 252 9.34 -6.07 25.81
N GLN A 253 10.59 -5.96 25.35
CA GLN A 253 11.22 -7.00 24.54
C GLN A 253 11.69 -8.17 25.43
N GLU A 254 11.18 -9.36 25.14
CA GLU A 254 11.57 -10.62 25.80
C GLU A 254 12.58 -11.42 24.96
N LEU A 255 12.48 -11.31 23.64
CA LEU A 255 13.33 -11.97 22.67
C LEU A 255 13.60 -11.02 21.50
N LYS A 256 14.83 -10.99 20.99
CA LYS A 256 15.18 -10.43 19.68
C LYS A 256 15.95 -11.48 18.88
N LEU A 257 15.55 -11.63 17.62
CA LEU A 257 16.17 -12.48 16.63
C LEU A 257 16.43 -11.69 15.35
N ILE A 258 17.53 -11.99 14.65
CA ILE A 258 17.72 -11.61 13.26
C ILE A 258 17.90 -12.90 12.47
N VAL A 259 16.91 -13.28 11.66
CA VAL A 259 16.83 -14.58 10.96
C VAL A 259 16.84 -14.42 9.45
N ASP A 260 17.29 -15.44 8.74
CA ASP A 260 17.12 -15.55 7.30
C ASP A 260 15.63 -15.55 6.92
N ILE A 261 15.24 -14.61 6.04
CA ILE A 261 13.84 -14.42 5.64
C ILE A 261 13.32 -15.58 4.79
N TYR A 262 14.17 -16.16 3.94
CA TYR A 262 13.78 -17.17 2.98
C TYR A 262 13.52 -18.49 3.68
N THR A 263 14.44 -18.93 4.54
CA THR A 263 14.26 -20.13 5.37
C THR A 263 13.02 -19.98 6.24
N PHE A 264 12.89 -18.88 7.00
CA PHE A 264 11.73 -18.68 7.87
C PHE A 264 10.40 -18.78 7.09
N LYS A 265 10.30 -18.13 5.94
CA LYS A 265 9.09 -18.13 5.13
C LYS A 265 8.82 -19.50 4.49
N ASN A 266 9.83 -20.15 3.94
CA ASN A 266 9.71 -21.45 3.30
C ASN A 266 9.21 -22.51 4.28
N GLU A 267 9.71 -22.51 5.52
CA GLU A 267 9.26 -23.43 6.56
C GLU A 267 7.78 -23.20 6.93
N ILE A 268 7.38 -21.94 7.14
CA ILE A 268 5.96 -21.61 7.40
C ILE A 268 5.06 -22.05 6.24
N GLU A 269 5.50 -21.89 4.99
CA GLU A 269 4.77 -22.38 3.82
C GLU A 269 4.75 -23.91 3.72
N SER A 270 5.84 -24.60 4.10
CA SER A 270 5.93 -26.06 4.14
C SER A 270 4.91 -26.64 5.12
N TYR A 271 4.88 -26.11 6.35
CA TYR A 271 3.95 -26.55 7.39
C TYR A 271 2.48 -26.38 6.95
N ARG A 272 2.18 -25.32 6.19
CA ARG A 272 0.82 -25.09 5.66
C ARG A 272 0.44 -26.01 4.50
N LYS A 273 1.40 -26.68 3.85
CA LYS A 273 1.12 -27.71 2.83
C LYS A 273 0.78 -29.06 3.47
N ILE A 274 1.25 -29.32 4.69
CA ILE A 274 0.90 -30.52 5.46
C ILE A 274 -0.50 -30.35 6.07
N ALA A 275 -1.47 -31.15 5.63
CA ALA A 275 -2.88 -30.98 5.98
C ALA A 275 -3.15 -30.99 7.49
N LEU A 276 -2.47 -31.86 8.24
CA LEU A 276 -2.66 -31.96 9.69
C LEU A 276 -2.03 -30.78 10.43
N LEU A 277 -0.84 -30.31 10.03
CA LEU A 277 -0.20 -29.12 10.61
C LEU A 277 -0.99 -27.85 10.28
N LYS A 278 -1.47 -27.71 9.05
CA LYS A 278 -2.38 -26.63 8.65
C LYS A 278 -3.65 -26.62 9.51
N LYS A 279 -4.21 -27.80 9.81
CA LYS A 279 -5.40 -27.95 10.67
C LYS A 279 -5.10 -27.60 12.12
N ALA A 280 -3.93 -27.98 12.64
CA ALA A 280 -3.48 -27.60 13.98
C ALA A 280 -3.21 -26.09 14.09
N ASN A 281 -2.78 -25.46 12.99
CA ASN A 281 -2.54 -24.02 12.84
C ASN A 281 -1.52 -23.45 13.85
N GLU A 282 -0.63 -24.29 14.36
CA GLU A 282 0.38 -23.97 15.37
C GLU A 282 1.76 -24.33 14.84
N ALA A 283 2.72 -23.45 15.05
CA ALA A 283 4.14 -23.76 15.03
C ALA A 283 4.79 -23.36 16.35
N LEU A 284 5.93 -23.98 16.64
CA LEU A 284 6.72 -23.76 17.84
C LEU A 284 8.03 -23.09 17.43
N LEU A 285 8.30 -21.93 18.02
CA LEU A 285 9.56 -21.21 17.89
C LEU A 285 10.40 -21.49 19.12
N TYR A 286 11.40 -22.34 18.96
CA TYR A 286 12.43 -22.60 19.97
C TYR A 286 13.59 -21.66 19.81
N VAL A 287 14.07 -21.12 20.92
CA VAL A 287 15.26 -20.26 20.95
C VAL A 287 16.11 -20.60 22.18
N ASP A 288 17.40 -20.80 21.95
CA ASP A 288 18.45 -20.71 22.97
C ASP A 288 19.50 -19.67 22.55
N GLU A 289 20.58 -19.50 23.32
CA GLU A 289 21.61 -18.49 23.04
C GLU A 289 22.34 -18.70 21.70
N ASN A 290 22.29 -19.90 21.12
CA ASN A 290 23.07 -20.29 19.95
C ASN A 290 22.22 -20.70 18.75
N LYS A 291 20.98 -21.15 18.96
CA LYS A 291 20.15 -21.77 17.94
C LYS A 291 18.70 -21.28 18.01
N VAL A 292 18.12 -21.15 16.83
CA VAL A 292 16.68 -20.98 16.63
C VAL A 292 16.17 -22.14 15.79
N MET A 293 15.06 -22.73 16.21
CA MET A 293 14.39 -23.79 15.47
C MET A 293 12.91 -23.47 15.35
N LEU A 294 12.36 -23.58 14.15
CA LEU A 294 10.91 -23.67 13.95
C LEU A 294 10.51 -25.13 13.89
N ALA A 295 9.36 -25.46 14.48
CA ALA A 295 8.82 -26.81 14.42
C ALA A 295 7.29 -26.81 14.36
N GLY A 296 6.71 -27.51 13.41
CA GLY A 296 5.30 -27.90 13.42
C GLY A 296 5.19 -29.32 13.96
N LEU A 297 4.80 -29.50 15.22
CA LEU A 297 4.81 -30.80 15.88
C LEU A 297 3.40 -31.21 16.34
N ILE A 298 2.89 -32.31 15.80
CA ILE A 298 1.74 -33.03 16.34
C ILE A 298 2.07 -34.53 16.45
N PRO A 299 1.30 -35.33 17.21
CA PRO A 299 1.62 -36.75 17.41
C PRO A 299 1.73 -37.56 16.12
N GLU A 300 0.92 -37.25 15.11
CA GLU A 300 0.81 -38.03 13.87
C GLU A 300 1.79 -37.59 12.77
N THR A 301 2.31 -36.36 12.84
CA THR A 301 3.24 -35.81 11.84
C THR A 301 3.99 -34.61 12.41
N GLY A 302 5.21 -34.38 11.96
CA GLY A 302 5.95 -33.18 12.30
C GLY A 302 7.00 -32.84 11.27
N GLU A 303 7.36 -31.57 11.24
CA GLU A 303 8.45 -31.02 10.44
C GLU A 303 9.15 -29.96 11.29
N ASN A 304 10.48 -29.93 11.27
CA ASN A 304 11.28 -28.99 12.04
C ASN A 304 12.57 -28.64 11.31
N CYS A 305 13.01 -27.39 11.47
CA CYS A 305 14.15 -26.85 10.77
C CYS A 305 14.89 -25.83 11.62
N PHE A 306 16.22 -25.87 11.58
CA PHE A 306 17.06 -24.82 12.16
C PHE A 306 17.05 -23.59 11.26
N ILE A 307 16.92 -22.42 11.87
CA ILE A 307 16.95 -21.15 11.15
C ILE A 307 18.29 -20.49 11.39
N SER A 308 18.98 -20.17 10.30
CA SER A 308 20.20 -19.38 10.34
C SER A 308 19.90 -18.01 10.95
N THR A 309 20.70 -17.63 11.95
CA THR A 309 20.54 -16.39 12.70
C THR A 309 21.81 -15.56 12.63
N LYS A 310 21.65 -14.24 12.50
CA LYS A 310 22.74 -13.27 12.62
C LYS A 310 22.90 -12.76 14.05
N GLU A 311 21.80 -12.69 14.79
CA GLU A 311 21.78 -12.21 16.17
C GLU A 311 20.66 -12.92 16.95
N ILE A 312 20.97 -13.36 18.17
CA ILE A 312 20.01 -13.85 19.15
C ILE A 312 20.24 -13.09 20.46
N LYS A 313 19.17 -12.53 21.02
CA LYS A 313 19.17 -11.93 22.35
C LYS A 313 17.95 -12.45 23.11
N ILE A 314 18.22 -13.30 24.10
CA ILE A 314 17.23 -13.93 24.96
C ILE A 314 17.79 -14.03 26.38
N LYS A 315 16.93 -14.00 27.40
CA LYS A 315 17.34 -14.16 28.81
C LYS A 315 17.57 -15.63 29.18
N HIS A 316 16.65 -16.51 28.76
CA HIS A 316 16.66 -17.94 29.04
C HIS A 316 16.08 -18.70 27.84
N PRO A 317 16.53 -19.94 27.57
CA PRO A 317 15.94 -20.75 26.51
C PRO A 317 14.42 -20.86 26.65
N ALA A 318 13.70 -20.69 25.55
CA ALA A 318 12.25 -20.63 25.55
C ALA A 318 11.63 -21.28 24.31
N VAL A 319 10.38 -21.70 24.45
CA VAL A 319 9.52 -22.12 23.35
C VAL A 319 8.30 -21.21 23.34
N TYR A 320 7.96 -20.71 22.16
CA TYR A 320 6.74 -19.94 21.92
C TYR A 320 5.87 -20.67 20.91
N ARG A 321 4.56 -20.75 21.18
CA ARG A 321 3.58 -21.11 20.16
C ARG A 321 3.29 -19.88 19.29
N ILE A 322 3.22 -20.09 17.98
CA ILE A 322 2.88 -19.06 16.98
C ILE A 322 1.79 -19.59 16.06
N ASN A 323 0.80 -18.75 15.77
CA ASN A 323 -0.28 -19.10 14.85
C ASN A 323 0.20 -19.04 13.38
N LEU A 324 0.17 -20.17 12.68
CA LEU A 324 0.65 -20.30 11.30
C LEU A 324 -0.12 -19.41 10.32
N SER A 325 -1.44 -19.36 10.47
CA SER A 325 -2.29 -18.56 9.59
C SER A 325 -2.01 -17.07 9.72
N GLU A 326 -1.76 -16.58 10.94
CA GLU A 326 -1.43 -15.17 11.18
C GLU A 326 -0.05 -14.81 10.64
N VAL A 327 0.97 -15.62 10.93
CA VAL A 327 2.34 -15.41 10.40
C VAL A 327 2.32 -15.37 8.88
N SER A 328 1.52 -16.23 8.23
CA SER A 328 1.44 -16.28 6.77
C SER A 328 0.78 -15.06 6.10
N LYS A 329 0.05 -14.24 6.86
CA LYS A 329 -0.55 -12.99 6.36
C LYS A 329 0.45 -11.84 6.36
N ILE A 330 1.55 -11.96 7.12
CA ILE A 330 2.58 -10.92 7.20
C ILE A 330 3.30 -10.83 5.84
N LYS A 331 3.18 -9.68 5.20
CA LYS A 331 3.85 -9.40 3.93
C LYS A 331 5.31 -9.05 4.19
N ILE A 332 6.19 -10.05 4.18
CA ILE A 332 7.62 -9.79 4.43
C ILE A 332 8.35 -9.30 3.16
N LYS A 333 7.95 -9.80 1.97
CA LYS A 333 8.56 -9.45 0.69
C LYS A 333 8.11 -8.06 0.22
N GLY A 334 9.05 -7.21 -0.18
CA GLY A 334 8.77 -5.85 -0.69
C GLY A 334 8.65 -4.77 0.39
N ILE A 335 8.79 -5.14 1.67
CA ILE A 335 8.90 -4.21 2.80
C ILE A 335 10.36 -3.98 3.20
N THR A 336 11.22 -4.97 2.97
CA THR A 336 12.68 -4.88 3.13
C THR A 336 13.35 -5.48 1.89
N GLU A 337 14.50 -4.93 1.51
CA GLU A 337 15.41 -5.52 0.51
C GLU A 337 16.39 -6.51 1.16
N ALA A 338 16.35 -6.64 2.49
CA ALA A 338 17.28 -7.47 3.25
C ALA A 338 16.94 -8.97 3.17
N GLU A 339 18.00 -9.78 3.07
CA GLU A 339 17.94 -11.25 3.18
C GLU A 339 17.65 -11.73 4.62
N ALA A 340 17.69 -10.82 5.60
CA ALA A 340 17.43 -11.13 6.99
C ALA A 340 16.39 -10.18 7.58
N ILE A 341 15.56 -10.70 8.48
CA ILE A 341 14.52 -9.95 9.18
C ILE A 341 14.76 -9.96 10.69
N LYS A 342 14.56 -8.79 11.32
CA LYS A 342 14.49 -8.67 12.78
C LYS A 342 13.08 -9.07 13.25
N LEU A 343 13.03 -10.01 14.17
CA LEU A 343 11.84 -10.47 14.88
C LEU A 343 12.01 -10.23 16.37
N CYS A 344 10.98 -9.73 17.05
CA CYS A 344 10.99 -9.63 18.50
C CYS A 344 9.74 -10.24 19.12
N MET A 345 9.91 -11.04 20.18
CA MET A 345 8.79 -11.36 21.08
C MET A 345 8.64 -10.20 22.06
N LEU A 346 7.45 -9.62 22.07
CA LEU A 346 7.09 -8.43 22.83
C LEU A 346 6.00 -8.79 23.83
N LYS A 347 6.09 -8.27 25.06
CA LYS A 347 5.10 -8.49 26.12
C LYS A 347 4.57 -7.16 26.65
N ASN A 348 3.25 -6.99 26.71
CA ASN A 348 2.64 -5.79 27.29
C ASN A 348 2.54 -5.90 28.83
N LYS A 349 2.06 -4.83 29.48
CA LYS A 349 1.85 -4.80 30.95
C LYS A 349 0.74 -5.75 31.42
N GLU A 350 -0.21 -6.09 30.57
CA GLU A 350 -1.33 -6.98 30.86
C GLU A 350 -0.92 -8.46 30.78
N GLY A 351 0.24 -8.74 30.18
CA GLY A 351 0.83 -10.07 30.05
C GLY A 351 0.64 -10.70 28.67
N ASP A 352 0.00 -10.00 27.73
CA ASP A 352 -0.17 -10.45 26.35
C ASP A 352 1.13 -10.38 25.57
N TYR A 353 1.28 -11.31 24.65
CA TYR A 353 2.45 -11.41 23.79
C TYR A 353 2.10 -11.05 22.35
N LYS A 354 3.08 -10.49 21.64
CA LYS A 354 3.05 -10.38 20.18
C LYS A 354 4.42 -10.66 19.59
N LEU A 355 4.45 -11.28 18.42
CA LEU A 355 5.66 -11.43 17.62
C LEU A 355 5.72 -10.30 16.60
N GLY A 356 6.58 -9.32 16.86
CA GLY A 356 6.77 -8.14 16.00
C GLY A 356 7.78 -8.38 14.88
N PHE A 357 7.41 -7.96 13.68
CA PHE A 357 8.21 -7.99 12.46
C PHE A 357 8.71 -6.58 12.16
N TYR A 358 10.01 -6.42 11.97
CA TYR A 358 10.65 -5.11 11.77
C TYR A 358 11.14 -4.96 10.33
N ASN A 359 11.15 -3.73 9.83
CA ASN A 359 11.76 -3.40 8.56
C ASN A 359 13.14 -2.77 8.79
N ASP A 360 13.89 -2.59 7.71
CA ASP A 360 15.20 -1.96 7.69
C ASP A 360 15.14 -0.43 7.89
N ARG A 361 14.08 0.22 7.39
CA ARG A 361 13.90 1.68 7.47
C ARG A 361 13.65 2.21 8.89
N ASN A 362 12.79 1.54 9.65
CA ASN A 362 12.46 1.89 11.04
C ASN A 362 12.54 0.62 11.90
N ASN A 363 13.70 0.43 12.54
CA ASN A 363 14.00 -0.77 13.30
C ASN A 363 13.60 -0.67 14.79
N ASP A 364 13.04 0.45 15.24
CA ASP A 364 12.68 0.69 16.63
C ASP A 364 11.31 0.11 16.99
N HIS A 365 10.39 0.12 16.02
CA HIS A 365 9.04 -0.41 16.21
C HIS A 365 8.70 -1.46 15.13
N PRO A 366 7.90 -2.49 15.43
CA PRO A 366 7.45 -3.43 14.42
C PRO A 366 6.56 -2.73 13.40
N TYR A 367 6.62 -3.17 12.13
CA TYR A 367 5.70 -2.71 11.10
C TYR A 367 4.40 -3.52 11.08
N ASN A 368 4.44 -4.74 11.61
CA ASN A 368 3.30 -5.64 11.74
C ASN A 368 3.64 -6.69 12.81
N SER A 369 2.62 -7.24 13.48
CA SER A 369 2.80 -8.25 14.51
C SER A 369 1.76 -9.38 14.40
N VAL A 370 2.16 -10.55 14.90
CA VAL A 370 1.22 -11.65 15.18
C VAL A 370 0.89 -11.63 16.66
N TYR A 371 -0.40 -11.53 16.99
CA TYR A 371 -0.90 -11.43 18.37
C TYR A 371 -1.30 -12.79 18.97
N ASP A 372 -1.64 -13.79 18.15
CA ASP A 372 -1.85 -15.16 18.64
C ASP A 372 -0.51 -15.88 18.78
N VAL A 373 0.23 -15.46 19.82
CA VAL A 373 1.48 -16.06 20.26
C VAL A 373 1.48 -16.17 21.78
N ALA A 374 2.16 -17.17 22.32
CA ALA A 374 2.35 -17.29 23.76
C ALA A 374 3.58 -18.15 24.08
N PRO A 375 4.18 -18.02 25.28
CA PRO A 375 5.09 -19.03 25.80
C PRO A 375 4.39 -20.39 25.86
N ALA A 376 5.09 -21.46 25.48
CA ALA A 376 4.61 -22.84 25.52
C ALA A 376 5.64 -23.75 26.23
N PRO A 377 5.95 -23.49 27.51
CA PRO A 377 6.95 -24.27 28.26
C PRO A 377 6.59 -25.76 28.35
N GLU A 378 5.30 -26.11 28.32
CA GLU A 378 4.80 -27.49 28.30
C GLU A 378 5.19 -28.26 27.03
N LYS A 379 5.58 -27.56 25.96
CA LYS A 379 6.07 -28.15 24.71
C LYS A 379 7.59 -28.30 24.65
N MET A 380 8.31 -27.80 25.66
CA MET A 380 9.77 -27.78 25.69
C MET A 380 10.38 -29.17 25.47
N ASP A 381 9.90 -30.19 26.19
CA ASP A 381 10.44 -31.55 26.09
C ASP A 381 10.28 -32.15 24.68
N ALA A 382 9.13 -31.92 24.04
CA ALA A 382 8.87 -32.40 22.68
C ALA A 382 9.79 -31.72 21.66
N VAL A 383 9.97 -30.41 21.82
CA VAL A 383 10.86 -29.60 20.98
C VAL A 383 12.33 -29.99 21.16
N LEU A 384 12.79 -30.24 22.39
CA LEU A 384 14.17 -30.65 22.65
C LEU A 384 14.48 -32.04 22.08
N LYS A 385 13.50 -32.96 22.09
CA LYS A 385 13.63 -34.25 21.40
C LYS A 385 13.75 -34.07 19.89
N ALA A 386 12.86 -33.28 19.28
CA ALA A 386 12.90 -32.98 17.85
C ALA A 386 14.21 -32.29 17.44
N LYS A 387 14.72 -31.38 18.28
CA LYS A 387 16.03 -30.71 18.10
C LYS A 387 17.16 -31.74 18.06
N ALA A 388 17.22 -32.66 19.02
CA ALA A 388 18.27 -33.67 19.10
C ALA A 388 18.23 -34.65 17.91
N GLU A 389 17.03 -35.03 17.45
CA GLU A 389 16.86 -35.88 16.26
C GLU A 389 17.33 -35.17 14.99
N LEU A 390 16.98 -33.90 14.82
CA LEU A 390 17.44 -33.09 13.69
C LEU A 390 18.97 -32.92 13.69
N GLU A 391 19.57 -32.64 14.86
CA GLU A 391 21.03 -32.56 14.99
C GLU A 391 21.72 -33.88 14.63
N LYS A 392 21.12 -35.01 14.99
CA LYS A 392 21.65 -36.33 14.62
C LYS A 392 21.60 -36.55 13.10
N GLN A 393 20.48 -36.26 12.45
CA GLN A 393 20.32 -36.42 11.00
C GLN A 393 21.32 -35.56 10.21
N ILE A 394 21.44 -34.27 10.58
CA ILE A 394 22.40 -33.36 9.93
C ILE A 394 23.85 -33.86 10.06
N ASN A 395 24.22 -34.41 11.23
CA ASN A 395 25.56 -34.94 11.47
C ASN A 395 25.81 -36.27 10.75
N GLU A 396 24.78 -37.09 10.53
CA GLU A 396 24.87 -38.34 9.76
C GLU A 396 25.02 -38.05 8.26
N ASP A 397 24.24 -37.12 7.73
CA ASP A 397 24.32 -36.69 6.32
C ASP A 397 25.66 -35.97 6.02
N GLY A 398 26.16 -35.16 6.96
CA GLY A 398 27.47 -34.52 6.85
C GLY A 398 28.65 -35.50 6.86
N LYS A 399 28.49 -36.70 7.42
CA LYS A 399 29.52 -37.76 7.43
C LYS A 399 29.47 -38.66 6.21
N GLN A 400 28.35 -38.74 5.48
CA GLN A 400 28.27 -39.53 4.24
C GLN A 400 28.96 -38.87 3.03
N GLY A 401 29.28 -37.57 3.10
CA GLY A 401 30.06 -36.88 2.06
C GLY A 401 31.56 -37.21 2.05
N ASP A 402 32.09 -37.83 3.11
CA ASP A 402 33.53 -38.06 3.32
C ASP A 402 33.94 -39.55 3.16
N MET A 403 33.05 -40.39 2.61
CA MET A 403 33.34 -41.81 2.33
C MET A 403 33.94 -42.08 0.94
N PHE A 404 34.25 -41.05 0.16
CA PHE A 404 35.17 -41.17 -0.97
C PHE A 404 36.52 -40.56 -0.60
N GLY A 405 37.15 -41.14 0.42
CA GLY A 405 38.59 -41.04 0.59
C GLY A 405 39.27 -41.56 -0.68
N PHE A 406 39.88 -40.66 -1.43
CA PHE A 406 40.95 -41.03 -2.34
C PHE A 406 42.15 -41.45 -1.47
N ASP A 407 42.13 -42.71 -1.03
CA ASP A 407 43.36 -43.41 -0.64
C ASP A 407 43.88 -44.14 -1.89
N ASP A 408 45.00 -43.63 -2.40
CA ASP A 408 46.04 -44.26 -3.20
C ASP A 408 45.67 -45.14 -4.42
N ILE A 409 45.95 -44.62 -5.64
CA ILE A 409 46.97 -45.09 -6.62
C ILE A 409 47.29 -43.98 -7.62
#